data_AF-A0A8S3IYZ6-F1
#
_entry.id   AF-A0A8S3IYZ6-F1
#
_cell.length_a   1.000
_cell.length_b   1.000
_cell.length_c   1.000
_cell.angle_alpha   90.00
_cell.angle_beta   90.00
_cell.angle_gamma   90.00
#
_symmetry.space_group_name_H-M   'P 1'
#
loop_
_entity.id
_entity.type
_entity.pdbx_description
1 polymer ?
#
loop_
_entity_poly.entity_id
_entity_poly.type
_entity_poly.pdbx_seq_one_letter_code
_entity_poly.pdbx_strand_id
1 'polypeptide(L)'
;MQFYFSSYTPGHIPIHPKAGDELALLWNYEDILDILWTVDNTVLAYIAGHSHEGAYFYDEKNIHHLTLHAIVECEPDTNAFAT
;
A
#
# COMPACT_ATOMS: atom_id res chain seq x y z
N MET A 1 27.61 12.97 4.37
CA MET A 1 26.40 12.76 5.21
C MET A 1 25.21 12.86 4.29
N GLN A 2 24.63 11.73 3.89
CA GLN A 2 23.49 11.69 2.99
C GLN A 2 22.25 11.72 3.89
N PHE A 3 21.45 12.79 3.79
CA PHE A 3 20.18 12.88 4.50
C PHE A 3 19.20 11.97 3.79
N TYR A 4 18.90 10.80 4.37
CA TYR A 4 17.82 9.95 3.89
C TYR A 4 16.51 10.55 4.42
N PHE A 5 15.72 11.14 3.52
CA PHE A 5 14.35 11.50 3.84
C PHE A 5 13.50 10.25 3.62
N SER A 6 12.95 9.70 4.70
CA SER A 6 11.99 8.61 4.60
C SER A 6 10.58 9.16 4.35
N SER A 7 9.82 8.51 3.47
CA SER A 7 8.47 8.92 3.08
C SER A 7 7.46 7.77 3.13
N TYR A 8 6.19 8.16 3.25
CA TYR A 8 5.04 7.30 3.06
C TYR A 8 4.29 7.80 1.81
N THR A 9 3.91 6.88 0.93
CA THR A 9 3.21 7.21 -0.31
C THR A 9 1.76 6.74 -0.23
N PRO A 10 0.78 7.65 -0.10
CA PRO A 10 -0.63 7.28 -0.18
C PRO A 10 -1.07 7.14 -1.64
N GLY A 11 -1.92 6.15 -1.90
CA GLY A 11 -2.66 5.98 -3.16
C GLY A 11 -4.04 5.41 -2.89
N HIS A 12 -4.97 5.50 -3.84
CA HIS A 12 -6.27 4.85 -3.63
C HIS A 12 -6.20 3.35 -3.94
N ILE A 13 -5.48 2.97 -5.00
CA ILE A 13 -5.47 1.62 -5.58
C ILE A 13 -4.18 0.88 -5.16
N PRO A 14 -4.26 -0.39 -4.70
CA PRO A 14 -3.10 -1.21 -4.41
C PRO A 14 -2.17 -1.37 -5.62
N ILE A 15 -0.87 -1.47 -5.35
CA ILE A 15 0.17 -1.61 -6.39
C ILE A 15 0.98 -2.90 -6.25
N HIS A 16 0.68 -3.75 -5.27
CA HIS A 16 1.37 -5.02 -5.11
C HIS A 16 0.35 -6.17 -5.13
N PRO A 17 0.55 -7.22 -5.96
CA PRO A 17 -0.42 -8.32 -6.09
C PRO A 17 -0.76 -9.06 -4.80
N LYS A 18 0.15 -9.01 -3.82
CA LYS A 18 -0.05 -9.59 -2.48
C LYS A 18 -0.64 -8.64 -1.45
N ALA A 19 -0.90 -7.39 -1.83
CA ALA A 19 -1.43 -6.34 -0.97
C ALA A 19 -2.83 -5.87 -1.43
N GLY A 20 -3.59 -6.73 -2.10
CA GLY A 20 -4.97 -6.46 -2.50
C GLY A 20 -5.51 -7.62 -3.34
N ASP A 21 -6.77 -7.51 -3.75
CA ASP A 21 -7.35 -8.38 -4.77
C ASP A 21 -6.70 -8.12 -6.14
N GLU A 22 -6.39 -9.18 -6.90
CA GLU A 22 -5.82 -9.08 -8.25
C GLU A 22 -6.69 -8.23 -9.20
N LEU A 23 -8.02 -8.27 -9.03
CA LEU A 23 -8.98 -7.46 -9.80
C LEU A 23 -9.00 -5.99 -9.38
N ALA A 24 -8.48 -5.68 -8.20
CA ALA A 24 -8.39 -4.33 -7.64
C ALA A 24 -6.97 -3.74 -7.76
N LEU A 25 -6.08 -4.39 -8.51
CA LEU A 25 -4.70 -3.96 -8.69
C LEU A 25 -4.60 -2.81 -9.71
N LEU A 26 -3.71 -1.85 -9.46
CA LEU A 26 -3.45 -0.78 -10.41
C LEU A 26 -2.98 -1.39 -11.75
N TRP A 27 -3.66 -1.04 -12.84
CA TRP A 27 -3.39 -1.55 -14.19
C TRP A 27 -1.92 -1.55 -14.64
N ASN A 28 -1.11 -0.59 -14.18
CA ASN A 28 0.31 -0.45 -14.49
C ASN A 28 1.17 -0.53 -13.21
N TYR A 29 0.74 -1.36 -12.25
CA TYR A 29 1.42 -1.51 -10.96
C TYR A 29 2.90 -1.86 -11.09
N GLU A 30 3.28 -2.62 -12.13
CA GLU A 30 4.68 -3.00 -12.41
C GLU A 30 5.55 -1.76 -12.61
N ASP A 31 5.12 -0.80 -13.43
CA ASP A 31 5.86 0.45 -13.65
C ASP A 31 6.02 1.26 -12.36
N ILE A 32 4.99 1.25 -11.49
CA ILE A 32 5.03 1.97 -10.22
C ILE A 32 5.99 1.28 -9.24
N LEU A 33 5.94 -0.04 -9.13
CA LEU A 33 6.87 -0.81 -8.30
C LEU A 33 8.31 -0.59 -8.76
N ASP A 34 8.57 -0.64 -10.08
CA ASP A 34 9.88 -0.37 -10.64
C ASP A 34 10.42 1.00 -10.24
N ILE A 35 9.58 2.04 -10.28
CA ILE A 35 9.94 3.39 -9.82
C ILE A 35 10.26 3.39 -8.32
N LEU A 36 9.39 2.81 -7.48
CA LEU A 36 9.60 2.80 -6.02
C LEU A 36 10.86 2.03 -5.63
N TRP A 37 11.17 0.95 -6.34
CA TRP A 37 12.35 0.14 -6.12
C TRP A 37 13.66 0.78 -6.59
N THR A 38 13.61 1.89 -7.34
CA THR A 38 14.81 2.67 -7.68
C THR A 38 15.38 3.47 -6.51
N VAL A 39 14.57 3.75 -5.48
CA VAL A 39 14.94 4.62 -4.35
C VAL A 39 15.10 3.82 -3.06
N ASP A 40 16.32 3.36 -2.82
CA ASP A 40 16.64 2.54 -1.65
C ASP A 40 16.36 3.27 -0.33
N ASN A 41 15.67 2.58 0.60
CA ASN A 41 15.35 3.02 1.96
C ASN A 41 14.67 4.41 2.09
N THR A 42 14.07 4.89 1.00
CA THR A 42 13.38 6.19 0.96
C THR A 42 11.88 6.01 1.20
N VAL A 43 11.24 5.12 0.44
CA VAL A 43 9.81 4.85 0.60
C VAL A 43 9.65 3.73 1.61
N LEU A 44 9.03 4.02 2.76
CA LEU A 44 8.84 3.02 3.82
C LEU A 44 7.53 2.25 3.65
N ALA A 45 6.48 2.92 3.16
CA ALA A 45 5.21 2.26 2.90
C ALA A 45 4.45 2.88 1.74
N TYR A 46 3.71 2.03 1.03
CA TYR A 46 2.60 2.40 0.17
C TYR A 46 1.28 2.08 0.89
N ILE A 47 0.43 3.09 1.08
CA ILE A 47 -0.83 2.94 1.82
C ILE A 47 -1.99 3.13 0.83
N ALA A 48 -2.83 2.11 0.70
CA ALA A 48 -3.93 2.02 -0.25
C ALA A 48 -5.28 1.76 0.42
N GLY A 49 -6.35 1.87 -0.38
CA GLY A 49 -7.68 1.36 -0.07
C GLY A 49 -8.17 0.51 -1.24
N HIS A 50 -9.39 0.77 -1.72
CA HIS A 50 -10.01 0.17 -2.91
C HIS A 50 -10.33 -1.33 -2.81
N SER A 51 -9.42 -2.17 -2.32
CA SER A 51 -9.71 -3.55 -1.92
C SER A 51 -10.25 -3.55 -0.48
N HIS A 52 -11.58 -3.63 -0.35
CA HIS A 52 -12.28 -3.36 0.91
C HIS A 52 -11.99 -4.37 2.03
N GLU A 53 -11.61 -5.59 1.68
CA GLU A 53 -11.16 -6.64 2.61
C GLU A 53 -9.82 -6.31 3.27
N GLY A 54 -9.10 -5.29 2.78
CA GLY A 54 -7.77 -4.95 3.24
C GLY A 54 -6.71 -6.01 2.91
N ALA A 55 -5.44 -5.64 3.06
CA ALA A 55 -4.32 -6.56 2.89
C ALA A 55 -3.02 -5.94 3.43
N TYR A 56 -2.03 -6.80 3.67
CA TYR A 56 -0.69 -6.36 4.03
C TYR A 56 0.37 -7.26 3.37
N PHE A 57 1.40 -6.63 2.81
CA PHE A 57 2.56 -7.32 2.30
C PHE A 57 3.84 -6.51 2.55
N TYR A 58 4.92 -7.21 2.94
CA TYR A 58 6.25 -6.61 3.06
C TYR A 58 7.11 -7.15 1.93
N ASP A 59 7.60 -6.25 1.06
CA ASP A 59 8.32 -6.64 -0.15
C ASP A 59 9.83 -6.82 0.05
N GLU A 60 10.50 -7.35 -0.97
CA GLU A 60 11.94 -7.62 -0.96
C GLU A 60 12.81 -6.35 -1.01
N LYS A 61 12.19 -5.17 -1.18
CA LYS A 61 12.84 -3.85 -1.20
C LYS A 61 12.56 -3.03 0.06
N ASN A 62 12.08 -3.68 1.10
CA ASN A 62 11.79 -3.12 2.41
C ASN A 62 10.64 -2.09 2.41
N ILE A 63 9.69 -2.21 1.48
CA ILE A 63 8.49 -1.37 1.44
C ILE A 63 7.30 -2.14 2.04
N HIS A 64 6.60 -1.51 2.99
CA HIS A 64 5.32 -1.99 3.49
C HIS A 64 4.20 -1.62 2.52
N HIS A 65 3.47 -2.59 2.00
CA HIS A 65 2.26 -2.37 1.22
C HIS A 65 1.06 -2.65 2.11
N LEU A 66 0.34 -1.60 2.51
CA LEU A 66 -0.82 -1.66 3.40
C LEU A 66 -2.07 -1.23 2.65
N THR A 67 -3.07 -2.10 2.56
CA THR A 67 -4.39 -1.76 2.04
C THR A 67 -5.39 -1.79 3.18
N LEU A 68 -6.04 -0.65 3.41
CA LEU A 68 -6.97 -0.44 4.51
C LEU A 68 -8.33 -1.08 4.21
N HIS A 69 -8.95 -1.64 5.24
CA HIS A 69 -10.33 -2.12 5.16
C HIS A 69 -11.28 -0.94 4.91
N ALA A 70 -12.35 -1.17 4.15
CA ALA A 70 -13.31 -0.11 3.86
C ALA A 70 -14.37 0.03 4.94
N ILE A 71 -14.56 1.24 5.44
CA ILE A 71 -15.61 1.55 6.43
C ILE A 71 -17.02 1.22 5.94
N VAL A 72 -17.25 1.23 4.61
CA VAL A 72 -18.55 0.95 4.00
C VAL A 72 -19.03 -0.50 4.20
N GLU A 73 -18.10 -1.42 4.48
CA GLU A 73 -18.38 -2.84 4.70
C GLU A 73 -18.29 -3.23 6.18
N CYS A 74 -18.07 -2.26 7.07
CA CYS A 74 -18.07 -2.52 8.51
C CYS A 74 -19.47 -2.84 9.01
N GLU A 75 -19.58 -3.90 9.82
CA GLU A 75 -20.78 -4.19 10.59
C GLU A 75 -21.14 -3.01 11.52
N PRO A 76 -22.42 -2.81 11.85
CA PRO A 76 -22.82 -1.83 12.86
C PRO A 76 -22.01 -1.97 14.15
N ASP A 77 -21.67 -0.84 14.76
CA ASP A 77 -20.86 -0.74 15.98
C ASP A 77 -19.41 -1.28 15.88
N THR A 78 -18.92 -1.55 14.66
CA THR A 78 -17.49 -1.83 14.38
C THR A 78 -16.80 -0.65 13.68
N ASN A 79 -15.50 -0.78 13.39
CA ASN A 79 -14.73 0.28 12.75
C ASN A 79 -13.62 -0.28 11.84
N ALA A 80 -13.16 0.55 10.90
CA ALA A 80 -11.99 0.30 10.06
C ALA A 80 -11.15 1.58 9.97
N PHE A 81 -10.34 1.84 11.00
CA PHE A 81 -9.36 2.94 11.02
C PHE A 81 -8.12 2.56 11.83
N ALA A 82 -7.05 3.36 11.70
CA ALA A 82 -5.83 3.26 12.49
C ALA A 82 -5.35 4.66 12.93
N THR A 83 -4.56 4.75 14.01
CA THR A 83 -4.03 6.00 14.60
C THR A 83 -2.55 5.90 14.92
#